data_AF-A0A537SG51-F1
#
_entry.id   AF-A0A537SG51-F1
#
_cell.length_a   1.000
_cell.length_b   1.000
_cell.length_c   1.000
_cell.angle_alpha   90.00
_cell.angle_beta   90.00
_cell.angle_gamma   90.00
#
_symmetry.space_group_name_H-M   'P 1'
#
loop_
_entity.id
_entity.type
_entity.pdbx_description
1 polymer ?
#
loop_
_entity_poly.entity_id
_entity_poly.type
_entity_poly.pdbx_seq_one_letter_code
_entity_poly.pdbx_strand_id
1 'polypeptide(L)'
;ALSARRRRTEGAELDEKIEATIADPANDPEVALQEKDRGELVRRALMRLSTEHREVIDLVYYHEKSVDEVAHILDVPPATVKTRMFYARKKLGELVKGAEKVRC
;
A
#
# COMPACT_ATOMS: atom_id res chain seq x y z
N ALA A 1 35.12 -29.64 -16.92
CA ALA A 1 35.87 -28.39 -16.72
C ALA A 1 34.93 -27.20 -16.87
N LEU A 2 35.11 -26.18 -16.02
CA LEU A 2 34.33 -24.95 -15.92
C LEU A 2 34.15 -24.18 -17.24
N SER A 3 33.03 -23.44 -17.35
CA SER A 3 32.98 -21.95 -17.44
C SER A 3 31.70 -21.53 -18.19
N ALA A 4 30.66 -21.07 -17.50
CA ALA A 4 30.44 -19.66 -17.15
C ALA A 4 30.42 -18.72 -18.37
N ARG A 5 29.23 -18.24 -18.77
CA ARG A 5 29.00 -16.83 -19.12
C ARG A 5 27.53 -16.46 -19.38
N ARG A 6 27.03 -15.62 -18.46
CA ARG A 6 26.19 -14.43 -18.66
C ARG A 6 24.81 -14.56 -19.32
N ARG A 7 23.82 -14.48 -18.42
CA ARG A 7 22.64 -13.61 -18.54
C ARG A 7 22.97 -12.30 -19.29
N ARG A 8 22.18 -11.98 -20.32
CA ARG A 8 21.90 -10.60 -20.73
C ARG A 8 20.58 -10.54 -21.50
N THR A 9 19.52 -10.16 -20.78
CA THR A 9 18.41 -9.30 -21.23
C THR A 9 17.89 -9.53 -22.65
N GLU A 10 16.92 -10.43 -22.78
CA GLU A 10 15.90 -10.33 -23.83
C GLU A 10 14.98 -9.16 -23.44
N GLY A 11 15.33 -7.99 -23.96
CA GLY A 11 14.54 -6.77 -23.84
C GLY A 11 13.21 -6.99 -24.55
N ALA A 12 12.15 -6.92 -23.75
CA ALA A 12 10.78 -6.98 -24.18
C ALA A 12 10.51 -5.96 -25.31
N GLU A 13 10.20 -6.50 -26.48
CA GLU A 13 9.51 -5.79 -27.56
C GLU A 13 8.09 -5.52 -27.04
N LEU A 14 7.85 -4.31 -26.53
CA LEU A 14 6.53 -3.87 -26.11
C LEU A 14 5.97 -2.92 -27.17
N ASP A 15 5.17 -3.54 -28.04
CA ASP A 15 4.06 -2.99 -28.81
C ASP A 15 3.79 -1.49 -28.58
N GLU A 16 4.15 -0.70 -29.58
CA GLU A 16 3.51 0.57 -29.87
C GLU A 16 2.02 0.30 -30.11
N LYS A 17 1.16 0.68 -29.14
CA LYS A 17 -0.21 1.24 -29.32
C LYS A 17 -1.13 0.98 -28.12
N ILE A 18 -0.94 1.76 -27.06
CA ILE A 18 -2.05 2.13 -26.16
C ILE A 18 -1.89 3.63 -25.88
N GLU A 19 -2.43 4.45 -26.79
CA GLU A 19 -2.83 5.82 -26.44
C GLU A 19 -4.02 5.70 -25.47
N ALA A 20 -3.72 5.38 -24.21
CA ALA A 20 -4.68 5.56 -23.14
C ALA A 20 -4.87 7.06 -23.01
N THR A 21 -6.01 7.55 -23.49
CA THR A 21 -6.64 8.74 -22.91
C THR A 21 -6.80 8.45 -21.43
N ILE A 22 -5.77 8.75 -20.64
CA ILE A 22 -5.87 8.87 -19.20
C ILE A 22 -6.66 10.15 -19.03
N ALA A 23 -7.99 10.04 -19.12
CA ALA A 23 -8.88 11.05 -18.60
C ALA A 23 -8.53 11.14 -17.13
N ASP A 24 -7.72 12.13 -16.79
CA ASP A 24 -7.30 12.40 -15.43
C ASP A 24 -8.59 12.73 -14.64
N PRO A 25 -9.02 11.87 -13.71
CA PRO A 25 -10.25 12.09 -12.96
C PRO A 25 -10.14 13.31 -12.02
N ALA A 26 -9.00 14.03 -11.99
CA ALA A 26 -8.85 15.26 -11.22
C ALA A 26 -9.54 16.48 -11.84
N ASN A 27 -10.09 16.40 -13.05
CA ASN A 27 -10.74 17.55 -13.68
C ASN A 27 -12.22 17.73 -13.31
N ASP A 28 -12.80 16.79 -12.56
CA ASP A 28 -14.11 16.97 -11.93
C ASP A 28 -13.92 17.52 -10.50
N PRO A 29 -14.31 18.78 -10.22
CA PRO A 29 -14.12 19.38 -8.91
C PRO A 29 -14.87 18.64 -7.80
N GLU A 30 -15.99 17.98 -8.15
CA GLU A 30 -16.76 17.13 -7.25
C GLU A 30 -16.02 15.83 -6.89
N VAL A 31 -15.42 15.16 -7.89
CA VAL A 31 -14.60 13.95 -7.69
C VAL A 31 -13.32 14.27 -6.93
N ALA A 32 -12.64 15.37 -7.26
CA ALA A 32 -11.44 15.82 -6.56
C ALA A 32 -11.72 16.18 -5.09
N LEU A 33 -12.90 16.74 -4.78
CA LEU A 33 -13.31 17.01 -3.41
C LEU A 33 -13.63 15.71 -2.65
N GLN A 34 -14.30 14.77 -3.31
CA GLN A 34 -14.66 13.47 -2.74
C GLN A 34 -13.43 12.59 -2.48
N GLU A 35 -12.44 12.60 -3.38
CA GLU A 35 -11.15 11.90 -3.22
C GLU A 35 -10.28 12.56 -2.13
N LYS A 36 -10.29 13.89 -2.02
CA LYS A 36 -9.63 14.59 -0.90
C LYS A 36 -10.23 14.21 0.45
N ASP A 37 -11.55 14.15 0.54
CA ASP A 37 -12.25 13.75 1.78
C ASP A 37 -11.95 12.29 2.15
N ARG A 38 -11.96 11.39 1.15
CA ARG A 38 -11.60 9.98 1.34
C ARG A 38 -10.14 9.80 1.75
N GLY A 39 -9.22 10.52 1.10
CA GLY A 39 -7.81 10.52 1.46
C GLY A 39 -7.57 11.03 2.88
N GLU A 40 -8.29 12.07 3.29
CA GLU A 40 -8.20 12.61 4.64
C GLU A 40 -8.76 11.64 5.69
N LEU A 41 -9.86 10.95 5.40
CA LEU A 41 -10.41 9.89 6.25
C LEU A 41 -9.40 8.77 6.48
N VAL A 42 -8.76 8.28 5.43
CA VAL A 42 -7.72 7.24 5.53
C VAL A 42 -6.52 7.77 6.32
N ARG A 43 -6.09 9.01 6.07
CA ARG A 43 -4.97 9.63 6.78
C ARG A 43 -5.26 9.79 8.27
N ARG A 44 -6.47 10.21 8.64
CA ARG A 44 -6.93 10.28 10.04
C ARG A 44 -7.02 8.87 10.66
N ALA A 45 -7.50 7.87 9.93
CA ALA A 45 -7.56 6.49 10.40
C ALA A 45 -6.15 5.91 10.64
N LEU A 46 -5.19 6.18 9.75
CA LEU A 46 -3.78 5.83 9.94
C LEU A 46 -3.17 6.57 11.13
N MET A 47 -3.54 7.84 11.35
CA MET A 47 -3.12 8.62 12.53
C MET A 47 -3.59 8.00 13.86
N ARG A 48 -4.77 7.38 13.88
CA ARG A 48 -5.32 6.69 15.06
C ARG A 48 -4.81 5.27 15.24
N LEU A 49 -4.09 4.72 14.27
CA LEU A 49 -3.41 3.44 14.37
C LEU A 49 -2.14 3.59 15.22
N SER A 50 -1.84 2.59 16.05
CA SER A 50 -0.58 2.52 16.79
C SER A 50 0.60 2.55 15.82
N THR A 51 1.71 3.17 16.23
CA THR A 51 2.93 3.32 15.42
C THR A 51 3.40 1.97 14.85
N GLU A 52 3.39 0.93 15.68
CA GLU A 52 3.78 -0.44 15.29
C GLU A 52 2.90 -1.03 14.16
N HIS A 53 1.61 -0.70 14.14
CA HIS A 53 0.70 -1.14 13.08
C HIS A 53 0.90 -0.33 11.80
N ARG A 54 1.22 0.96 11.94
CA ARG A 54 1.49 1.83 10.79
C ARG A 54 2.77 1.42 10.09
N GLU A 55 3.86 1.18 10.83
CA GLU A 55 5.14 0.75 10.25
C GLU A 55 5.02 -0.54 9.43
N VAL A 56 4.31 -1.55 9.94
CA VAL A 56 4.12 -2.80 9.20
C VAL A 56 3.32 -2.56 7.91
N ILE A 57 2.28 -1.72 7.96
CA ILE A 57 1.52 -1.37 6.75
C ILE A 57 2.38 -0.54 5.79
N ASP A 58 3.18 0.38 6.29
CA ASP A 58 4.05 1.24 5.50
C ASP A 58 5.08 0.41 4.70
N LEU A 59 5.79 -0.48 5.39
CA LEU A 59 6.78 -1.35 4.79
C LEU A 59 6.17 -2.32 3.76
N VAL A 60 4.96 -2.84 4.01
CA VAL A 60 4.32 -3.78 3.09
C VAL A 60 3.64 -3.09 1.91
N TYR A 61 2.98 -1.94 2.11
CA TYR A 61 2.21 -1.27 1.04
C TYR A 61 3.00 -0.22 0.27
N TYR A 62 3.86 0.56 0.93
CA TYR A 62 4.64 1.62 0.26
C TYR A 62 6.01 1.12 -0.18
N HIS A 63 6.63 0.23 0.60
CA HIS A 63 7.93 -0.34 0.28
C HIS A 63 7.85 -1.74 -0.34
N GLU A 64 6.64 -2.29 -0.53
CA GLU A 64 6.37 -3.59 -1.17
C GLU A 64 7.21 -4.74 -0.59
N LYS A 65 7.58 -4.63 0.70
CA LYS A 65 8.45 -5.60 1.37
C LYS A 65 7.72 -6.88 1.70
N SER A 66 8.44 -7.99 1.59
CA SER A 66 7.94 -9.30 2.04
C SER A 66 7.85 -9.36 3.57
N VAL A 67 6.93 -10.18 4.09
CA VAL A 67 6.74 -10.38 5.54
C VAL A 67 8.05 -10.75 6.26
N ASP A 68 8.92 -11.51 5.59
CA ASP A 68 10.23 -11.91 6.10
C ASP A 68 11.22 -10.74 6.16
N GLU A 69 11.24 -9.88 5.14
CA GLU A 69 12.06 -8.66 5.16
C GLU A 69 11.58 -7.69 6.23
N VAL A 70 10.26 -7.54 6.40
CA VAL A 70 9.68 -6.70 7.46
C VAL A 70 10.03 -7.25 8.85
N ALA A 71 10.00 -8.57 9.02
CA ALA A 71 10.43 -9.24 10.24
C ALA A 71 11.90 -8.94 10.57
N HIS A 72 12.76 -8.95 9.55
CA HIS A 72 14.18 -8.61 9.71
C HIS A 72 14.42 -7.12 10.00
N ILE A 73 13.69 -6.22 9.34
CA ILE A 73 13.82 -4.76 9.53
C ILE A 73 13.36 -4.35 10.93
N LEU A 74 12.27 -4.92 11.42
CA LEU A 74 11.67 -4.58 12.71
C LEU A 74 12.21 -5.43 13.87
N ASP A 75 13.12 -6.37 13.60
CA ASP A 75 13.66 -7.34 14.57
C ASP A 75 12.56 -8.10 15.35
N VAL A 76 11.50 -8.52 14.64
CA VAL A 76 10.37 -9.26 15.23
C VAL A 76 10.12 -10.58 14.48
N PRO A 77 9.55 -11.61 15.13
CA PRO A 77 9.21 -12.84 14.45
C PRO A 77 8.21 -12.62 13.30
N PRO A 78 8.31 -13.39 12.19
CA PRO A 78 7.38 -13.26 11.06
C PRO A 78 5.92 -13.57 11.46
N ALA A 79 5.72 -14.40 12.48
CA ALA A 79 4.40 -14.63 13.07
C ALA A 79 3.80 -13.35 13.70
N THR A 80 4.64 -12.53 14.34
CA THR A 80 4.26 -11.24 14.92
C THR A 80 3.90 -10.23 13.83
N VAL A 81 4.65 -10.19 12.72
CA VAL A 81 4.33 -9.33 11.57
C VAL A 81 2.95 -9.67 11.01
N LYS A 82 2.66 -10.96 10.76
CA LYS A 82 1.34 -11.42 10.26
C LYS A 82 0.21 -11.00 11.21
N THR A 83 0.42 -11.20 12.50
CA THR A 83 -0.58 -10.87 13.53
C THR A 83 -0.80 -9.36 13.61
N ARG A 84 0.27 -8.56 13.62
CA ARG A 84 0.20 -7.09 13.57
C ARG A 84 -0.51 -6.61 12.31
N MET A 85 -0.22 -7.20 11.15
CA MET A 85 -0.84 -6.83 9.90
C MET A 85 -2.35 -7.15 9.89
N PHE A 86 -2.76 -8.27 10.47
CA PHE A 86 -4.17 -8.62 10.64
C PHE A 86 -4.91 -7.61 11.52
N TYR A 87 -4.37 -7.30 12.71
CA TYR A 87 -4.97 -6.32 13.60
C TYR A 87 -4.94 -4.90 13.03
N ALA A 88 -3.88 -4.52 12.32
CA ALA A 88 -3.77 -3.24 11.63
C ALA A 88 -4.89 -3.07 10.60
N ARG A 89 -5.11 -4.08 9.73
CA ARG A 89 -6.21 -4.07 8.75
C ARG A 89 -7.59 -4.04 9.41
N LYS A 90 -7.81 -4.86 10.45
CA LYS A 90 -9.08 -4.89 11.18
C LYS A 90 -9.40 -3.53 11.79
N LYS A 91 -8.43 -2.94 12.50
CA LYS A 91 -8.58 -1.65 13.17
C LYS A 91 -8.72 -0.50 12.17
N LEU A 92 -8.00 -0.54 11.04
CA LEU A 92 -8.19 0.41 9.95
C LEU A 92 -9.62 0.34 9.39
N GLY A 93 -10.14 -0.87 9.16
CA GLY A 93 -11.52 -1.07 8.71
C GLY A 93 -12.56 -0.57 9.71
N GLU A 94 -12.36 -0.79 11.01
CA GLU A 94 -13.23 -0.26 12.07
C GLU A 94 -13.19 1.28 12.12
N LEU A 95 -12.01 1.88 11.98
CA LEU A 95 -11.84 3.32 11.98
C LEU A 95 -12.48 3.99 10.77
N VAL A 96 -12.35 3.40 9.57
CA VAL A 96 -12.96 3.91 8.35
C VAL A 96 -14.50 3.78 8.42
N LYS A 97 -15.02 2.61 8.84
CA LYS A 97 -16.47 2.42 9.04
C LYS A 97 -17.04 3.37 10.08
N GLY A 98 -16.31 3.57 11.18
CA GLY A 98 -16.71 4.52 12.22
C GLY A 98 -16.74 5.96 11.71
N ALA A 99 -15.80 6.33 10.85
CA ALA A 99 -15.73 7.68 10.28
C ALA A 99 -16.77 7.93 9.18
N GLU A 100 -17.15 6.90 8.41
CA GLU A 100 -18.27 6.96 7.46
C GLU A 100 -19.62 7.18 8.18
N LYS A 101 -19.78 6.58 9.38
CA LYS A 101 -20.99 6.68 10.20
C LYS A 101 -21.21 8.04 10.86
N VAL A 102 -20.18 8.89 10.97
CA VAL A 102 -20.27 10.26 11.52
C VAL A 102 -20.84 11.24 10.48
N ARG A 103 -20.98 10.83 9.22
CA ARG A 103 -21.52 11.65 8.13
C ARG A 103 -23.06 11.60 8.01
N CYS A 104 -23.77 11.01 8.97
CA CYS A 104 -25.24 10.97 9.04
C CYS A 104 -25.82 12.06 9.94
#